data_AF-A0A7S9CMB6-F1
#
_entry.id   AF-A0A7S9CMB6-F1
#
_cell.length_a   1.000
_cell.length_b   1.000
_cell.length_c   1.000
_cell.angle_alpha   90.00
_cell.angle_beta   90.00
_cell.angle_gamma   90.00
#
_symmetry.space_group_name_H-M   'P 1'
#
loop_
_entity.id
_entity.type
_entity.pdbx_description
1 polymer ?
#
loop_
_entity_poly.entity_id
_entity_poly.type
_entity_poly.pdbx_seq_one_letter_code
_entity_poly.pdbx_strand_id
1 'polypeptide(L)'
;MLEMRFARANLCRAVAGLLLLLASGGPLRAWGQEGHSVIAEIADLNLTASAKSQIAALIGQNASLASISSWADDIRDDRPETYNWHFVDIPLDADDYVPSRDCLDSSKGDCAINAIERNRKMLLDPAASVQAKMEALMYLVHFIGDIHQPLHTIGDYRGANDYPVKFFVDPLKKTKEDTNLHTVWDVGLIHATVWDWGAYVRRLQDNWLPGKDIKQLTAGSVVDWMLEAHRAARDIAFKASMNEELGQDYLTLALPTVDRQLAVGGLRLARVLNETFTDSPLACKPLSNQALSMSQPLNVGELKLQLDDYKCSGQYDREVDDTLAAAQAYVDKRASQVNHPAIVLDIDETSLSNWPQIIANDYGYIPSGACNLAGPCGETAWELSAQAPALAPTLRLFNEAKAKGVKIFFVTSRRETPALRDATEKNLRAAGYDGWETLLMRPVSNARYPNVQAFKTAMRDDIHKTFTIIANIGDQRSDLDGGFAERTWKVPNPFYFIP
;
A
#
# COMPACT_ATOMS: atom_id res chain seq x y z
N MET A 1 20.50 5.24 73.09
CA MET A 1 21.87 4.78 72.78
C MET A 1 21.77 3.33 72.32
N LEU A 2 22.35 3.05 71.15
CA LEU A 2 22.64 1.75 70.50
C LEU A 2 21.42 0.87 70.14
N GLU A 3 21.04 0.83 68.86
CA GLU A 3 21.54 -0.05 67.77
C GLU A 3 20.77 -1.38 67.68
N MET A 4 19.98 -1.55 66.61
CA MET A 4 19.41 -2.84 66.20
C MET A 4 19.93 -3.19 64.80
N ARG A 5 20.69 -4.28 64.72
CA ARG A 5 21.20 -4.88 63.48
C ARG A 5 20.43 -6.16 63.12
N PHE A 6 20.05 -6.18 61.85
CA PHE A 6 19.77 -7.25 60.89
C PHE A 6 19.95 -8.76 61.22
N ALA A 7 18.96 -9.51 60.70
CA ALA A 7 19.03 -10.68 59.79
C ALA A 7 19.03 -12.13 60.32
N ARG A 8 17.87 -12.78 60.09
CA ARG A 8 17.55 -14.07 59.42
C ARG A 8 18.25 -15.37 59.86
N ALA A 9 17.44 -16.36 60.25
CA ALA A 9 17.52 -17.75 59.75
C ALA A 9 16.23 -18.58 60.03
N ASN A 10 15.58 -18.99 58.93
CA ASN A 10 14.85 -20.24 58.63
C ASN A 10 14.11 -21.04 59.72
N LEU A 11 12.81 -21.35 59.45
CA LEU A 11 12.12 -22.50 60.02
C LEU A 11 11.14 -23.17 59.02
N CYS A 12 11.40 -24.45 58.77
CA CYS A 12 10.54 -25.62 58.49
C CYS A 12 9.32 -25.58 57.55
N ARG A 13 9.51 -26.25 56.40
CA ARG A 13 8.76 -27.39 55.81
C ARG A 13 7.24 -27.57 56.07
N ALA A 14 6.57 -27.77 54.91
CA ALA A 14 5.50 -28.73 54.60
C ALA A 14 4.04 -28.23 54.57
N VAL A 15 3.58 -27.83 53.38
CA VAL A 15 2.26 -28.21 52.84
C VAL A 15 2.42 -28.51 51.35
N ALA A 16 2.06 -29.73 50.97
CA ALA A 16 2.05 -30.23 49.61
C ALA A 16 0.72 -29.92 48.91
N GLY A 17 0.79 -29.78 47.59
CA GLY A 17 -0.33 -30.06 46.69
C GLY A 17 -1.13 -28.84 46.26
N LEU A 18 -0.77 -28.25 45.11
CA LEU A 18 -1.57 -28.23 43.88
C LEU A 18 -0.95 -27.20 42.92
N LEU A 19 0.15 -27.57 42.25
CA LEU A 19 0.57 -26.88 41.03
C LEU A 19 -0.39 -27.34 39.93
N LEU A 20 -1.51 -26.63 39.79
CA LEU A 20 -2.22 -26.65 38.52
C LEU A 20 -1.26 -26.09 37.47
N LEU A 21 -0.88 -26.94 36.52
CA LEU A 21 -0.31 -26.52 35.26
C LEU A 21 -1.28 -25.51 34.64
N LEU A 22 -0.92 -24.23 34.69
CA LEU A 22 -1.37 -23.28 33.70
C LEU A 22 -0.64 -23.65 32.41
N ALA A 23 -1.18 -24.63 31.69
CA ALA A 23 -0.94 -24.74 30.27
C ALA A 23 -1.42 -23.41 29.67
N SER A 24 -0.46 -22.58 29.29
CA SER A 24 -0.69 -21.41 28.45
C SER A 24 -1.19 -21.97 27.11
N GLY A 25 -2.50 -22.02 26.95
CA GLY A 25 -3.08 -22.09 25.61
C GLY A 25 -2.60 -20.83 24.89
N GLY A 26 -1.70 -21.01 23.92
CA GLY A 26 -1.33 -19.92 23.02
C GLY A 26 -2.60 -19.34 22.39
N PRO A 27 -2.64 -18.03 22.08
CA PRO A 27 -3.78 -17.47 21.37
C PRO A 27 -3.99 -18.27 20.09
N LEU A 28 -5.23 -18.71 19.84
CA LEU A 28 -5.66 -19.29 18.57
C LEU A 28 -5.39 -18.27 17.47
N ARG A 29 -4.22 -18.29 16.84
CA ARG A 29 -3.96 -17.42 15.70
C ARG A 29 -4.60 -18.04 14.49
N ALA A 30 -4.95 -17.24 13.50
CA ALA A 30 -5.33 -17.77 12.21
C ALA A 30 -4.12 -18.39 11.51
N TRP A 31 -3.95 -18.29 10.18
CA TRP A 31 -2.60 -18.54 9.63
C TRP A 31 -1.56 -17.90 10.56
N GLY A 32 -0.46 -18.59 10.84
CA GLY A 32 0.59 -18.02 11.68
C GLY A 32 1.05 -16.66 11.13
N GLN A 33 1.79 -15.90 11.93
CA GLN A 33 2.34 -14.62 11.48
C GLN A 33 3.06 -14.75 10.12
N GLU A 34 3.75 -15.86 9.91
CA GLU A 34 4.41 -16.24 8.68
C GLU A 34 3.42 -16.39 7.53
N GLY A 35 2.33 -17.16 7.70
CA GLY A 35 1.32 -17.39 6.66
C GLY A 35 0.64 -16.09 6.21
N HIS A 36 0.26 -15.23 7.15
CA HIS A 36 -0.26 -13.89 6.84
C HIS A 36 0.74 -13.02 6.10
N SER A 37 2.01 -13.04 6.54
CA SER A 37 3.08 -12.29 5.88
C SER A 37 3.29 -12.77 4.44
N VAL A 38 3.29 -14.09 4.19
CA VAL A 38 3.39 -14.65 2.83
C VAL A 38 2.24 -14.18 1.95
N ILE A 39 0.99 -14.31 2.43
CA ILE A 39 -0.21 -13.87 1.69
C ILE A 39 -0.12 -12.37 1.37
N ALA A 40 0.24 -11.56 2.36
CA ALA A 40 0.34 -10.11 2.22
C ALA A 40 1.47 -9.67 1.28
N GLU A 41 2.64 -10.32 1.32
CA GLU A 41 3.75 -10.03 0.39
C GLU A 41 3.40 -10.43 -1.05
N ILE A 42 2.78 -11.60 -1.26
CA ILE A 42 2.30 -12.00 -2.59
C ILE A 42 1.26 -10.99 -3.08
N ALA A 43 0.37 -10.52 -2.21
CA ALA A 43 -0.61 -9.50 -2.58
C ALA A 43 0.09 -8.20 -3.01
N ASP A 44 1.04 -7.70 -2.23
CA ASP A 44 1.77 -6.47 -2.50
C ASP A 44 2.54 -6.50 -3.83
N LEU A 45 3.10 -7.66 -4.19
CA LEU A 45 3.73 -7.89 -5.50
C LEU A 45 2.75 -7.80 -6.68
N ASN A 46 1.44 -7.99 -6.44
CA ASN A 46 0.39 -8.02 -7.45
C ASN A 46 -0.58 -6.83 -7.39
N LEU A 47 -0.32 -5.84 -6.54
CA LEU A 47 -1.09 -4.60 -6.50
C LEU A 47 -0.80 -3.71 -7.71
N THR A 48 -1.85 -3.07 -8.21
CA THR A 48 -1.76 -1.95 -9.14
C THR A 48 -1.07 -0.75 -8.49
N ALA A 49 -0.46 0.13 -9.29
CA ALA A 49 0.16 1.36 -8.77
C ALA A 49 -0.83 2.24 -7.99
N SER A 50 -2.10 2.30 -8.45
CA SER A 50 -3.18 3.01 -7.75
C SER A 50 -3.43 2.44 -6.35
N ALA A 51 -3.60 1.11 -6.25
CA ALA A 51 -3.82 0.47 -4.96
C ALA A 51 -2.62 0.67 -4.03
N LYS A 52 -1.38 0.53 -4.53
CA LYS A 52 -0.15 0.78 -3.74
C LYS A 52 -0.11 2.20 -3.18
N SER A 53 -0.40 3.20 -4.01
CA SER A 53 -0.39 4.60 -3.57
C SER A 53 -1.45 4.89 -2.50
N GLN A 54 -2.67 4.35 -2.68
CA GLN A 54 -3.76 4.57 -1.72
C GLN A 54 -3.52 3.82 -0.41
N ILE A 55 -2.99 2.61 -0.47
CA ILE A 55 -2.55 1.85 0.72
C ILE A 55 -1.46 2.62 1.45
N ALA A 56 -0.41 3.07 0.76
CA ALA A 56 0.67 3.85 1.38
C ALA A 56 0.19 5.16 2.03
N ALA A 57 -0.88 5.77 1.50
CA ALA A 57 -1.50 6.94 2.12
C ALA A 57 -2.25 6.61 3.44
N LEU A 58 -2.71 5.37 3.61
CA LEU A 58 -3.39 4.92 4.82
C LEU A 58 -2.42 4.44 5.91
N ILE A 59 -1.42 3.64 5.54
CA ILE A 59 -0.53 2.95 6.50
C ILE A 59 0.86 3.57 6.59
N GLY A 60 1.16 4.57 5.75
CA GLY A 60 2.45 5.24 5.66
C GLY A 60 3.45 4.53 4.73
N GLN A 61 4.41 5.29 4.21
CA GLN A 61 5.37 4.79 3.21
C GLN A 61 6.40 3.78 3.73
N ASN A 62 6.53 3.64 5.05
CA ASN A 62 7.46 2.71 5.69
C ASN A 62 6.78 1.42 6.17
N ALA A 63 5.47 1.28 5.97
CA ALA A 63 4.71 0.08 6.32
C ALA A 63 4.43 -0.74 5.04
N SER A 64 4.46 -2.06 5.18
CA SER A 64 4.04 -3.00 4.13
C SER A 64 2.75 -3.70 4.54
N LEU A 65 2.04 -4.31 3.58
CA LEU A 65 0.89 -5.17 3.90
C LEU A 65 1.27 -6.28 4.89
N ALA A 66 2.47 -6.87 4.76
CA ALA A 66 2.97 -7.89 5.68
C ALA A 66 3.22 -7.35 7.10
N SER A 67 3.65 -6.09 7.23
CA SER A 67 3.86 -5.48 8.56
C SER A 67 2.57 -5.27 9.36
N ILE A 68 1.42 -5.24 8.69
CA ILE A 68 0.10 -5.04 9.31
C ILE A 68 -0.78 -6.31 9.30
N SER A 69 -0.35 -7.37 8.63
CA SER A 69 -1.22 -8.52 8.31
C SER A 69 -1.59 -9.36 9.52
N SER A 70 -0.86 -9.26 10.64
CA SER A 70 -1.17 -10.00 11.88
C SER A 70 -1.85 -9.14 12.95
N TRP A 71 -2.07 -7.85 12.69
CA TRP A 71 -2.62 -6.93 13.69
C TRP A 71 -4.02 -7.33 14.19
N ALA A 72 -4.86 -7.90 13.33
CA ALA A 72 -6.20 -8.31 13.72
C ALA A 72 -6.17 -9.37 14.85
N ASP A 73 -5.21 -10.31 14.79
CA ASP A 73 -4.98 -11.27 15.88
C ASP A 73 -4.44 -10.60 17.15
N ASP A 74 -3.58 -9.58 17.00
CA ASP A 74 -2.98 -8.88 18.14
C ASP A 74 -4.02 -8.07 18.94
N ILE A 75 -5.04 -7.52 18.26
CA ILE A 75 -6.08 -6.68 18.90
C ILE A 75 -7.33 -7.46 19.32
N ARG A 76 -7.44 -8.74 18.95
CA ARG A 76 -8.67 -9.53 19.13
C ARG A 76 -9.10 -9.66 20.60
N ASP A 77 -8.16 -9.79 21.52
CA ASP A 77 -8.47 -9.89 22.96
C ASP A 77 -9.00 -8.56 23.52
N ASP A 78 -8.56 -7.43 22.96
CA ASP A 78 -9.06 -6.09 23.29
C ASP A 78 -10.38 -5.76 22.56
N ARG A 79 -10.72 -6.52 21.52
CA ARG A 79 -11.92 -6.37 20.69
C ARG A 79 -12.68 -7.70 20.54
N PRO A 80 -13.25 -8.23 21.63
CA PRO A 80 -13.88 -9.56 21.63
C PRO A 80 -15.04 -9.68 20.65
N GLU A 81 -15.65 -8.56 20.22
CA GLU A 81 -16.69 -8.50 19.17
C GLU A 81 -16.19 -8.89 17.78
N THR A 82 -14.87 -9.02 17.60
CA THR A 82 -14.22 -9.40 16.33
C THR A 82 -13.81 -10.87 16.30
N TYR A 83 -13.98 -11.62 17.40
CA TYR A 83 -13.47 -12.98 17.51
C TYR A 83 -13.97 -13.90 16.39
N ASN A 84 -15.27 -13.88 16.07
CA ASN A 84 -15.84 -14.71 15.00
C ASN A 84 -15.49 -14.20 13.60
N TRP A 85 -14.89 -13.01 13.45
CA TRP A 85 -14.53 -12.47 12.12
C TRP A 85 -13.37 -13.23 11.46
N HIS A 86 -12.70 -14.12 12.19
CA HIS A 86 -11.55 -14.88 11.72
C HIS A 86 -11.92 -16.22 11.06
N PHE A 87 -13.17 -16.67 11.13
CA PHE A 87 -13.56 -18.00 10.63
C PHE A 87 -15.02 -18.05 10.18
N VAL A 88 -15.41 -19.19 9.62
CA VAL A 88 -16.77 -19.55 9.25
C VAL A 88 -17.00 -21.00 9.68
N ASP A 89 -17.97 -21.24 10.55
CA ASP A 89 -18.21 -22.56 11.16
C ASP A 89 -19.10 -23.46 10.29
N ILE A 90 -18.64 -23.85 9.10
CA ILE A 90 -19.37 -24.78 8.23
C ILE A 90 -19.20 -26.23 8.73
N PRO A 91 -20.26 -27.06 8.80
CA PRO A 91 -20.09 -28.49 9.09
C PRO A 91 -19.17 -29.16 8.06
N LEU A 92 -18.21 -29.98 8.50
CA LEU A 92 -17.18 -30.60 7.66
C LEU A 92 -17.75 -31.43 6.48
N ASP A 93 -18.95 -31.99 6.66
CA ASP A 93 -19.64 -32.80 5.66
C ASP A 93 -20.57 -32.00 4.74
N ALA A 94 -20.74 -30.70 4.98
CA ALA A 94 -21.48 -29.82 4.08
C ALA A 94 -20.66 -29.47 2.83
N ASP A 95 -21.36 -29.17 1.73
CA ASP A 95 -20.76 -28.72 0.46
C ASP A 95 -21.16 -27.27 0.13
N ASP A 96 -21.91 -26.62 1.02
CA ASP A 96 -22.52 -25.31 0.82
C ASP A 96 -22.27 -24.36 1.98
N TYR A 97 -22.41 -23.06 1.69
CA TYR A 97 -22.42 -21.99 2.69
C TYR A 97 -23.84 -21.44 2.82
N VAL A 98 -24.37 -21.48 4.03
CA VAL A 98 -25.70 -20.98 4.36
C VAL A 98 -25.55 -19.91 5.43
N PRO A 99 -25.72 -18.60 5.12
CA PRO A 99 -25.49 -17.52 6.08
C PRO A 99 -26.26 -17.66 7.40
N SER A 100 -27.50 -18.16 7.35
CA SER A 100 -28.32 -18.39 8.55
C SER A 100 -27.89 -19.59 9.40
N ARG A 101 -26.95 -20.41 8.93
CA ARG A 101 -26.35 -21.53 9.65
C ARG A 101 -24.94 -21.17 10.11
N ASP A 102 -24.16 -20.58 9.20
CA ASP A 102 -22.70 -20.51 9.31
C ASP A 102 -22.16 -19.12 9.69
N CYS A 103 -23.01 -18.09 9.68
CA CYS A 103 -22.63 -16.70 9.92
C CYS A 103 -23.64 -15.99 10.83
N LEU A 104 -23.89 -16.60 11.98
CA LEU A 104 -24.83 -16.11 12.97
C LEU A 104 -24.22 -15.02 13.84
N ASP A 105 -24.92 -13.89 13.95
CA ASP A 105 -24.50 -12.79 14.81
C ASP A 105 -24.50 -13.19 16.30
N SER A 106 -23.52 -12.67 17.03
CA SER A 106 -23.32 -12.92 18.44
C SER A 106 -22.57 -11.76 19.10
N SER A 107 -22.42 -11.81 20.43
CA SER A 107 -21.57 -10.83 21.13
C SER A 107 -20.08 -10.90 20.73
N LYS A 108 -19.68 -11.92 19.98
CA LYS A 108 -18.33 -12.13 19.43
C LYS A 108 -18.23 -11.84 17.93
N GLY A 109 -19.27 -11.26 17.33
CA GLY A 109 -19.40 -11.06 15.89
C GLY A 109 -20.07 -12.24 15.19
N ASP A 110 -20.13 -12.18 13.85
CA ASP A 110 -20.83 -13.15 13.00
C ASP A 110 -19.91 -14.14 12.29
N CYS A 111 -19.17 -13.73 11.25
CA CYS A 111 -18.20 -14.57 10.53
C CYS A 111 -17.25 -13.74 9.64
N ALA A 112 -16.22 -14.41 9.10
CA ALA A 112 -15.25 -13.80 8.19
C ALA A 112 -15.84 -13.23 6.89
N ILE A 113 -16.84 -13.90 6.28
CA ILE A 113 -17.47 -13.42 5.03
C ILE A 113 -18.10 -12.03 5.23
N ASN A 114 -18.88 -11.87 6.30
CA ASN A 114 -19.50 -10.58 6.59
C ASN A 114 -18.46 -9.54 7.04
N ALA A 115 -17.42 -9.95 7.76
CA ALA A 115 -16.34 -9.06 8.17
C ALA A 115 -15.56 -8.49 6.98
N ILE A 116 -15.25 -9.31 5.97
CA ILE A 116 -14.63 -8.88 4.72
C ILE A 116 -15.49 -7.81 4.04
N GLU A 117 -16.79 -8.07 3.86
CA GLU A 117 -17.70 -7.12 3.21
C GLU A 117 -17.88 -5.82 4.02
N ARG A 118 -17.95 -5.91 5.36
CA ARG A 118 -18.03 -4.73 6.23
C ARG A 118 -16.79 -3.86 6.11
N ASN A 119 -15.60 -4.46 6.18
CA ASN A 119 -14.34 -3.72 6.13
C ASN A 119 -14.07 -3.17 4.72
N ARG A 120 -14.44 -3.89 3.66
CA ARG A 120 -14.43 -3.36 2.30
C ARG A 120 -15.30 -2.10 2.17
N LYS A 121 -16.52 -2.11 2.73
CA LYS A 121 -17.42 -0.94 2.74
C LYS A 121 -16.85 0.22 3.56
N MET A 122 -16.28 -0.05 4.73
CA MET A 122 -15.63 0.96 5.57
C MET A 122 -14.47 1.64 4.85
N LEU A 123 -13.67 0.88 4.11
CA LEU A 123 -12.54 1.40 3.32
C LEU A 123 -13.01 2.39 2.23
N LEU A 124 -14.18 2.13 1.66
CA LEU A 124 -14.80 2.93 0.59
C LEU A 124 -15.63 4.12 1.10
N ASP A 125 -15.99 4.16 2.38
CA ASP A 125 -16.91 5.18 2.90
C ASP A 125 -16.26 6.58 2.90
N PRO A 126 -16.80 7.57 2.16
CA PRO A 126 -16.25 8.93 2.15
C PRO A 126 -16.38 9.64 3.51
N ALA A 127 -17.31 9.21 4.37
CA ALA A 127 -17.51 9.79 5.70
C ALA A 127 -16.63 9.15 6.77
N ALA A 128 -15.98 8.00 6.49
CA ALA A 128 -15.12 7.32 7.44
C ALA A 128 -13.81 8.08 7.69
N SER A 129 -13.36 8.07 8.95
CA SER A 129 -12.07 8.65 9.33
C SER A 129 -10.90 7.87 8.73
N VAL A 130 -9.74 8.51 8.58
CA VAL A 130 -8.51 7.84 8.12
C VAL A 130 -8.16 6.64 9.01
N GLN A 131 -8.33 6.77 10.33
CA GLN A 131 -8.09 5.67 11.27
C GLN A 131 -9.03 4.49 11.02
N ALA A 132 -10.34 4.74 10.82
CA ALA A 132 -11.30 3.68 10.54
C ALA A 132 -11.00 2.97 9.21
N LYS A 133 -10.56 3.71 8.19
CA LYS A 133 -10.11 3.14 6.91
C LYS A 133 -8.83 2.33 7.06
N MET A 134 -7.89 2.79 7.87
CA MET A 134 -6.66 2.06 8.16
C MET A 134 -6.97 0.73 8.85
N GLU A 135 -7.78 0.74 9.92
CA GLU A 135 -8.18 -0.51 10.59
C GLU A 135 -8.96 -1.44 9.66
N ALA A 136 -9.85 -0.89 8.83
CA ALA A 136 -10.58 -1.67 7.84
C ALA A 136 -9.66 -2.35 6.82
N LEU A 137 -8.62 -1.65 6.36
CA LEU A 137 -7.59 -2.24 5.51
C LEU A 137 -6.86 -3.38 6.23
N MET A 138 -6.46 -3.18 7.50
CA MET A 138 -5.74 -4.18 8.28
C MET A 138 -6.59 -5.45 8.50
N TYR A 139 -7.87 -5.29 8.83
CA TYR A 139 -8.82 -6.40 8.91
C TYR A 139 -9.01 -7.11 7.57
N LEU A 140 -9.16 -6.35 6.47
CA LEU A 140 -9.36 -6.93 5.14
C LEU A 140 -8.17 -7.76 4.68
N VAL A 141 -6.94 -7.28 4.95
CA VAL A 141 -5.69 -8.01 4.69
C VAL A 141 -5.66 -9.33 5.46
N HIS A 142 -6.02 -9.29 6.74
CA HIS A 142 -6.02 -10.47 7.60
C HIS A 142 -7.09 -11.49 7.19
N PHE A 143 -8.36 -11.09 7.13
CA PHE A 143 -9.48 -12.02 6.94
C PHE A 143 -9.52 -12.67 5.55
N ILE A 144 -8.99 -12.00 4.51
CA ILE A 144 -8.80 -12.69 3.22
C ILE A 144 -7.77 -13.80 3.36
N GLY A 145 -6.74 -13.64 4.20
CA GLY A 145 -5.84 -14.72 4.56
C GLY A 145 -6.57 -15.88 5.25
N ASP A 146 -7.38 -15.56 6.26
CA ASP A 146 -8.09 -16.55 7.09
C ASP A 146 -9.01 -17.45 6.27
N ILE A 147 -9.81 -16.89 5.36
CA ILE A 147 -10.72 -17.71 4.54
C ILE A 147 -9.99 -18.66 3.58
N HIS A 148 -8.68 -18.49 3.41
CA HIS A 148 -7.83 -19.43 2.67
C HIS A 148 -7.18 -20.48 3.57
N GLN A 149 -7.26 -20.39 4.89
CA GLN A 149 -6.85 -21.48 5.79
C GLN A 149 -7.99 -22.51 5.83
N PRO A 150 -7.78 -23.76 5.37
CA PRO A 150 -8.86 -24.77 5.34
C PRO A 150 -9.64 -24.93 6.64
N LEU A 151 -8.96 -24.98 7.79
CA LEU A 151 -9.57 -25.20 9.10
C LEU A 151 -10.24 -23.95 9.69
N HIS A 152 -10.12 -22.79 9.05
CA HIS A 152 -10.89 -21.58 9.36
C HIS A 152 -12.30 -21.60 8.76
N THR A 153 -12.60 -22.64 7.98
CA THR A 153 -13.86 -22.75 7.26
C THR A 153 -14.73 -23.89 7.78
N ILE A 154 -14.39 -24.45 8.96
CA ILE A 154 -15.14 -25.56 9.57
C ILE A 154 -15.49 -25.29 11.03
N GLY A 155 -16.66 -25.75 11.47
CA GLY A 155 -17.07 -25.71 12.88
C GLY A 155 -16.62 -26.93 13.70
N ASP A 156 -16.41 -28.08 13.05
CA ASP A 156 -16.05 -29.34 13.70
C ASP A 156 -14.78 -29.21 14.54
N TYR A 157 -14.87 -29.69 15.79
CA TYR A 157 -13.78 -29.60 16.77
C TYR A 157 -13.25 -28.17 16.96
N ARG A 158 -14.12 -27.16 16.79
CA ARG A 158 -13.78 -25.73 16.80
C ARG A 158 -12.66 -25.39 15.80
N GLY A 159 -12.89 -25.71 14.54
CA GLY A 159 -11.84 -25.56 13.52
C GLY A 159 -10.67 -26.54 13.72
N ALA A 160 -10.92 -27.74 14.27
CA ALA A 160 -9.87 -28.70 14.65
C ALA A 160 -8.89 -28.24 15.76
N ASN A 161 -9.22 -27.20 16.52
CA ASN A 161 -8.47 -26.84 17.73
C ASN A 161 -8.58 -27.91 18.82
N ASP A 162 -9.68 -28.67 18.84
CA ASP A 162 -9.90 -29.80 19.74
C ASP A 162 -9.56 -31.15 19.10
N TYR A 163 -8.76 -31.15 18.02
CA TYR A 163 -8.30 -32.35 17.31
C TYR A 163 -6.83 -32.62 17.61
N PRO A 164 -6.50 -33.43 18.63
CA PRO A 164 -5.12 -33.61 19.08
C PRO A 164 -4.29 -34.39 18.06
N VAL A 165 -3.04 -33.97 17.84
CA VAL A 165 -2.03 -34.66 17.01
C VAL A 165 -0.63 -34.38 17.56
N LYS A 166 0.40 -35.06 17.05
CA LYS A 166 1.80 -34.72 17.30
C LYS A 166 2.49 -34.26 16.03
N PHE A 167 3.17 -33.12 16.06
CA PHE A 167 3.88 -32.58 14.90
C PHE A 167 5.10 -31.72 15.30
N PHE A 168 5.93 -31.35 14.32
CA PHE A 168 7.02 -30.38 14.49
C PHE A 168 6.48 -28.97 14.25
N VAL A 169 6.10 -28.24 15.30
CA VAL A 169 5.63 -26.85 15.18
C VAL A 169 6.78 -25.86 15.34
N ASP A 170 7.72 -26.15 16.24
CA ASP A 170 8.99 -25.43 16.36
C ASP A 170 10.09 -26.12 15.52
N PRO A 171 10.56 -25.50 14.42
CA PRO A 171 11.60 -26.07 13.55
C PRO A 171 12.95 -26.22 14.26
N LEU A 172 13.16 -25.57 15.41
CA LEU A 172 14.37 -25.71 16.23
C LEU A 172 14.32 -26.94 17.14
N LYS A 173 13.14 -27.53 17.35
CA LYS A 173 12.98 -28.74 18.17
C LYS A 173 13.17 -30.00 17.33
N LYS A 174 13.90 -30.97 17.88
CA LYS A 174 14.19 -32.26 17.22
C LYS A 174 13.15 -33.35 17.47
N THR A 175 12.10 -33.05 18.23
CA THR A 175 11.06 -34.01 18.61
C THR A 175 9.69 -33.42 18.33
N LYS A 176 8.78 -34.23 17.81
CA LYS A 176 7.38 -33.85 17.67
C LYS A 176 6.77 -33.60 19.05
N GLU A 177 5.93 -32.60 19.14
CA GLU A 177 5.25 -32.20 20.36
C GLU A 177 3.75 -32.40 20.26
N ASP A 178 3.10 -32.60 21.41
CA ASP A 178 1.64 -32.61 21.50
C ASP A 178 1.11 -31.25 21.08
N THR A 179 0.22 -31.24 20.09
CA THR A 179 -0.42 -30.05 19.52
C THR A 179 -1.82 -30.41 19.02
N ASN A 180 -2.45 -29.53 18.25
CA ASN A 180 -3.70 -29.80 17.57
C ASN A 180 -3.57 -29.59 16.05
N LEU A 181 -4.50 -30.16 15.29
CA LEU A 181 -4.46 -30.11 13.83
C LEU A 181 -4.54 -28.68 13.30
N HIS A 182 -5.28 -27.78 13.96
CA HIS A 182 -5.35 -26.36 13.59
C HIS A 182 -3.96 -25.71 13.57
N THR A 183 -3.22 -25.82 14.69
CA THR A 183 -1.85 -25.29 14.83
C THR A 183 -0.87 -25.90 13.82
N VAL A 184 -1.06 -27.17 13.43
CA VAL A 184 -0.26 -27.79 12.36
C VAL A 184 -0.47 -27.06 11.03
N TRP A 185 -1.69 -26.69 10.68
CA TRP A 185 -1.97 -25.98 9.43
C TRP A 185 -1.58 -24.51 9.49
N ASP A 186 -1.82 -23.80 10.59
CA ASP A 186 -1.47 -22.38 10.71
C ASP A 186 0.03 -22.13 10.67
N VAL A 187 0.80 -23.00 11.35
CA VAL A 187 2.20 -22.74 11.68
C VAL A 187 3.09 -23.90 11.25
N GLY A 188 2.74 -25.12 11.67
CA GLY A 188 3.64 -26.28 11.56
C GLY A 188 4.05 -26.60 10.12
N LEU A 189 3.09 -26.72 9.20
CA LEU A 189 3.36 -27.06 7.80
C LEU A 189 4.20 -25.99 7.10
N ILE A 190 4.05 -24.72 7.48
CA ILE A 190 4.85 -23.62 6.94
C ILE A 190 6.29 -23.72 7.45
N HIS A 191 6.47 -23.84 8.76
CA HIS A 191 7.79 -23.96 9.40
C HIS A 191 8.57 -25.21 8.98
N ALA A 192 7.88 -26.28 8.59
CA ALA A 192 8.49 -27.49 8.07
C ALA A 192 9.17 -27.32 6.70
N THR A 193 8.95 -26.19 6.00
CA THR A 193 9.42 -25.99 4.61
C THR A 193 10.65 -25.11 4.50
N VAL A 194 10.61 -23.89 5.04
CA VAL A 194 11.66 -22.87 4.90
C VAL A 194 11.78 -22.05 6.20
N TRP A 195 12.95 -21.44 6.39
CA TRP A 195 13.36 -20.79 7.63
C TRP A 195 12.73 -19.42 7.91
N ASP A 196 12.21 -18.76 6.87
CA ASP A 196 11.59 -17.44 6.96
C ASP A 196 10.49 -17.29 5.90
N TRP A 197 9.50 -16.45 6.17
CA TRP A 197 8.38 -16.24 5.25
C TRP A 197 8.82 -15.69 3.90
N GLY A 198 9.88 -14.87 3.83
CA GLY A 198 10.41 -14.33 2.58
C GLY A 198 10.98 -15.42 1.67
N ALA A 199 11.59 -16.46 2.24
CA ALA A 199 11.97 -17.67 1.52
C ALA A 199 10.75 -18.44 1.00
N TYR A 200 9.63 -18.41 1.73
CA TYR A 200 8.38 -19.02 1.28
C TYR A 200 7.77 -18.24 0.11
N VAL A 201 7.77 -16.90 0.20
CA VAL A 201 7.34 -16.03 -0.90
C VAL A 201 8.15 -16.32 -2.17
N ARG A 202 9.48 -16.41 -2.08
CA ARG A 202 10.34 -16.82 -3.20
C ARG A 202 10.02 -18.22 -3.71
N ARG A 203 9.81 -19.19 -2.81
CA ARG A 203 9.39 -20.55 -3.19
C ARG A 203 8.15 -20.52 -4.08
N LEU A 204 7.14 -19.72 -3.70
CA LEU A 204 5.88 -19.60 -4.45
C LEU A 204 6.06 -18.83 -5.76
N GLN A 205 6.73 -17.68 -5.73
CA GLN A 205 6.99 -16.83 -6.90
C GLN A 205 7.84 -17.53 -7.96
N ASP A 206 8.90 -18.23 -7.55
CA ASP A 206 9.88 -18.77 -8.48
C ASP A 206 9.52 -20.18 -8.96
N ASN A 207 8.73 -20.96 -8.19
CA ASN A 207 8.50 -22.38 -8.48
C ASN A 207 7.03 -22.78 -8.61
N TRP A 208 6.09 -22.14 -7.90
CA TRP A 208 4.69 -22.57 -7.91
C TRP A 208 3.81 -21.75 -8.87
N LEU A 209 3.98 -20.43 -8.86
CA LEU A 209 3.22 -19.47 -9.67
C LEU A 209 3.55 -19.49 -11.18
N PRO A 210 4.81 -19.72 -11.63
CA PRO A 210 5.12 -19.66 -13.05
C PRO A 210 4.28 -20.64 -13.88
N GLY A 211 3.68 -20.13 -14.97
CA GLY A 211 2.84 -20.92 -15.88
C GLY A 211 1.40 -21.17 -15.38
N LYS A 212 1.00 -20.64 -14.22
CA LYS A 212 -0.40 -20.70 -13.77
C LYS A 212 -1.25 -19.60 -14.41
N ASP A 213 -2.52 -19.92 -14.69
CA ASP A 213 -3.50 -18.91 -15.10
C ASP A 213 -4.02 -18.14 -13.88
N ILE A 214 -3.45 -16.95 -13.66
CA ILE A 214 -3.84 -16.05 -12.56
C ILE A 214 -5.32 -15.65 -12.63
N LYS A 215 -5.88 -15.47 -13.83
CA LYS A 215 -7.30 -15.11 -13.97
C LYS A 215 -8.18 -16.24 -13.48
N GLN A 216 -7.84 -17.49 -13.81
CA GLN A 216 -8.55 -18.65 -13.29
C GLN A 216 -8.39 -18.80 -11.78
N LEU A 217 -7.18 -18.62 -11.24
CA LEU A 217 -6.92 -18.76 -9.80
C LEU A 217 -7.68 -17.72 -8.95
N THR A 218 -7.83 -16.51 -9.49
CA THR A 218 -8.52 -15.41 -8.82
C THR A 218 -10.03 -15.36 -9.12
N ALA A 219 -10.56 -16.20 -10.00
CA ALA A 219 -11.97 -16.20 -10.36
C ALA A 219 -12.88 -16.62 -9.18
N GLY A 220 -14.16 -16.28 -9.26
CA GLY A 220 -15.14 -16.55 -8.22
C GLY A 220 -15.32 -15.40 -7.22
N SER A 221 -16.24 -15.63 -6.29
CA SER A 221 -16.56 -14.77 -5.16
C SER A 221 -15.79 -15.17 -3.89
N VAL A 222 -15.82 -14.32 -2.87
CA VAL A 222 -15.25 -14.62 -1.54
C VAL A 222 -15.82 -15.92 -0.95
N VAL A 223 -17.10 -16.18 -1.17
CA VAL A 223 -17.76 -17.43 -0.74
C VAL A 223 -17.22 -18.63 -1.51
N ASP A 224 -17.01 -18.51 -2.83
CA ASP A 224 -16.44 -19.60 -3.64
C ASP A 224 -15.02 -19.96 -3.16
N TRP A 225 -14.21 -18.94 -2.84
CA TRP A 225 -12.85 -19.11 -2.34
C TRP A 225 -12.81 -19.81 -0.99
N MET A 226 -13.69 -19.42 -0.09
CA MET A 226 -13.85 -20.04 1.22
C MET A 226 -14.33 -21.49 1.07
N LEU A 227 -15.30 -21.78 0.18
CA LEU A 227 -15.74 -23.16 -0.07
C LEU A 227 -14.65 -24.03 -0.74
N GLU A 228 -13.74 -23.44 -1.51
CA GLU A 228 -12.53 -24.15 -1.97
C GLU A 228 -11.63 -24.57 -0.80
N ALA A 229 -11.41 -23.67 0.17
CA ALA A 229 -10.65 -23.99 1.38
C ALA A 229 -11.37 -25.03 2.26
N HIS A 230 -12.70 -24.95 2.37
CA HIS A 230 -13.53 -25.93 3.07
C HIS A 230 -13.39 -27.34 2.51
N ARG A 231 -13.46 -27.48 1.17
CA ARG A 231 -13.20 -28.78 0.52
C ARG A 231 -11.79 -29.30 0.83
N ALA A 232 -10.79 -28.42 0.86
CA ALA A 232 -9.43 -28.81 1.24
C ALA A 232 -9.33 -29.28 2.71
N ALA A 233 -10.14 -28.73 3.62
CA ALA A 233 -10.19 -29.22 5.00
C ALA A 233 -10.67 -30.67 5.04
N ARG A 234 -11.79 -30.95 4.38
CA ARG A 234 -12.36 -32.31 4.28
C ARG A 234 -11.44 -33.29 3.56
N ASP A 235 -10.95 -32.91 2.40
CA ASP A 235 -10.30 -33.84 1.48
C ASP A 235 -8.82 -34.07 1.82
N ILE A 236 -8.19 -33.12 2.53
CA ILE A 236 -6.75 -33.13 2.83
C ILE A 236 -6.50 -33.05 4.35
N ALA A 237 -6.99 -32.02 5.05
CA ALA A 237 -6.68 -31.83 6.47
C ALA A 237 -7.16 -32.98 7.35
N PHE A 238 -8.40 -33.44 7.16
CA PHE A 238 -8.99 -34.55 7.92
C PHE A 238 -8.57 -35.93 7.42
N LYS A 239 -7.50 -36.04 6.60
CA LYS A 239 -6.80 -37.31 6.39
C LYS A 239 -5.90 -37.68 7.57
N ALA A 240 -5.56 -36.71 8.43
CA ALA A 240 -5.00 -36.99 9.74
C ALA A 240 -6.01 -37.72 10.63
N SER A 241 -5.51 -38.57 11.52
CA SER A 241 -6.28 -39.21 12.59
C SER A 241 -5.99 -38.58 13.95
N MET A 242 -6.98 -38.60 14.86
CA MET A 242 -6.76 -38.09 16.22
C MET A 242 -5.66 -38.87 16.94
N ASN A 243 -4.80 -38.13 17.63
CA ASN A 243 -3.60 -38.60 18.32
C ASN A 243 -2.54 -39.20 17.39
N GLU A 244 -2.64 -38.99 16.08
CA GLU A 244 -1.62 -39.42 15.12
C GLU A 244 -0.34 -38.60 15.27
N GLU A 245 0.79 -39.28 15.06
CA GLU A 245 2.08 -38.64 14.96
C GLU A 245 2.42 -38.27 13.50
N LEU A 246 1.96 -37.10 13.07
CA LEU A 246 2.06 -36.63 11.69
C LEU A 246 3.53 -36.53 11.24
N GLY A 247 3.86 -37.19 10.13
CA GLY A 247 5.21 -37.32 9.60
C GLY A 247 5.36 -36.80 8.17
N GLN A 248 6.42 -37.25 7.49
CA GLN A 248 6.73 -36.82 6.12
C GLN A 248 5.61 -37.13 5.12
N ASP A 249 4.86 -38.22 5.33
CA ASP A 249 3.76 -38.60 4.45
C ASP A 249 2.63 -37.58 4.50
N TYR A 250 2.27 -37.12 5.71
CA TYR A 250 1.27 -36.07 5.88
C TYR A 250 1.76 -34.72 5.33
N LEU A 251 3.04 -34.39 5.53
CA LEU A 251 3.64 -33.19 4.92
C LEU A 251 3.56 -33.25 3.39
N THR A 252 3.90 -34.39 2.79
CA THR A 252 3.86 -34.60 1.34
C THR A 252 2.43 -34.49 0.80
N LEU A 253 1.45 -34.94 1.57
CA LEU A 253 0.02 -34.83 1.25
C LEU A 253 -0.49 -33.38 1.34
N ALA A 254 -0.17 -32.67 2.43
CA ALA A 254 -0.77 -31.38 2.75
C ALA A 254 -0.05 -30.18 2.10
N LEU A 255 1.27 -30.25 1.90
CA LEU A 255 2.07 -29.12 1.45
C LEU A 255 1.65 -28.54 0.08
N PRO A 256 1.26 -29.34 -0.94
CA PRO A 256 0.74 -28.78 -2.19
C PRO A 256 -0.51 -27.90 -2.00
N THR A 257 -1.35 -28.25 -1.03
CA THR A 257 -2.53 -27.47 -0.66
C THR A 257 -2.12 -26.20 0.08
N VAL A 258 -1.18 -26.26 1.02
CA VAL A 258 -0.65 -25.06 1.70
C VAL A 258 -0.04 -24.08 0.70
N ASP A 259 0.83 -24.56 -0.20
CA ASP A 259 1.43 -23.74 -1.26
C ASP A 259 0.35 -23.05 -2.12
N ARG A 260 -0.70 -23.79 -2.49
CA ARG A 260 -1.84 -23.24 -3.23
C ARG A 260 -2.58 -22.18 -2.41
N GLN A 261 -2.95 -22.46 -1.17
CA GLN A 261 -3.78 -21.56 -0.38
C GLN A 261 -3.05 -20.24 -0.08
N LEU A 262 -1.75 -20.28 0.23
CA LEU A 262 -0.94 -19.09 0.45
C LEU A 262 -0.78 -18.26 -0.84
N ALA A 263 -0.45 -18.91 -1.97
CA ALA A 263 -0.28 -18.21 -3.24
C ALA A 263 -1.59 -17.60 -3.75
N VAL A 264 -2.65 -18.39 -3.74
CA VAL A 264 -3.97 -17.99 -4.25
C VAL A 264 -4.62 -16.97 -3.31
N GLY A 265 -4.45 -17.10 -1.99
CA GLY A 265 -4.86 -16.11 -1.00
C GLY A 265 -4.24 -14.74 -1.26
N GLY A 266 -2.93 -14.68 -1.53
CA GLY A 266 -2.25 -13.43 -1.88
C GLY A 266 -2.75 -12.81 -3.19
N LEU A 267 -2.94 -13.62 -4.24
CA LEU A 267 -3.49 -13.15 -5.52
C LEU A 267 -4.92 -12.61 -5.38
N ARG A 268 -5.76 -13.28 -4.56
CA ARG A 268 -7.14 -12.87 -4.31
C ARG A 268 -7.22 -11.64 -3.41
N LEU A 269 -6.33 -11.51 -2.42
CA LEU A 269 -6.18 -10.28 -1.65
C LEU A 269 -5.78 -9.11 -2.56
N ALA A 270 -4.80 -9.29 -3.45
CA ALA A 270 -4.45 -8.28 -4.44
C ALA A 270 -5.64 -7.90 -5.32
N ARG A 271 -6.42 -8.88 -5.80
CA ARG A 271 -7.66 -8.63 -6.56
C ARG A 271 -8.65 -7.78 -5.76
N VAL A 272 -8.95 -8.16 -4.51
CA VAL A 272 -9.90 -7.43 -3.66
C VAL A 272 -9.41 -6.01 -3.39
N LEU A 273 -8.14 -5.81 -3.08
CA LEU A 273 -7.58 -4.49 -2.83
C LEU A 273 -7.57 -3.65 -4.11
N ASN A 274 -7.14 -4.22 -5.24
CA ASN A 274 -7.18 -3.55 -6.53
C ASN A 274 -8.60 -3.10 -6.89
N GLU A 275 -9.59 -3.99 -6.82
CA GLU A 275 -11.00 -3.65 -7.07
C GLU A 275 -11.51 -2.58 -6.09
N THR A 276 -11.22 -2.72 -4.80
CA THR A 276 -11.67 -1.77 -3.77
C THR A 276 -11.09 -0.38 -3.99
N PHE A 277 -9.82 -0.28 -4.42
CA PHE A 277 -9.21 1.00 -4.75
C PHE A 277 -9.49 1.46 -6.20
N THR A 278 -10.33 0.73 -6.95
CA THR A 278 -10.83 1.08 -8.30
C THR A 278 -12.20 1.78 -8.28
N ASP A 279 -13.01 1.64 -7.22
CA ASP A 279 -14.40 2.18 -7.16
C ASP A 279 -14.54 3.56 -6.48
N SER A 280 -13.44 4.28 -6.25
CA SER A 280 -13.49 5.67 -5.79
C SER A 280 -13.99 6.60 -6.91
N PRO A 281 -14.81 7.64 -6.64
CA PRO A 281 -15.11 8.71 -7.59
C PRO A 281 -13.87 9.45 -8.13
N LEU A 282 -12.71 9.22 -7.52
CA LEU A 282 -11.39 9.73 -7.90
C LEU A 282 -10.51 8.68 -8.60
N ALA A 283 -11.05 7.48 -8.89
CA ALA A 283 -10.28 6.41 -9.50
C ALA A 283 -10.08 6.64 -10.98
N CYS A 284 -8.82 6.59 -11.36
CA CYS A 284 -8.34 6.70 -12.73
C CYS A 284 -8.88 5.53 -13.58
N LYS A 285 -9.82 5.79 -14.50
CA LYS A 285 -10.42 4.77 -15.39
C LYS A 285 -9.77 4.84 -16.77
N PRO A 286 -8.88 3.90 -17.15
CA PRO A 286 -8.40 3.82 -18.52
C PRO A 286 -9.57 3.45 -19.45
N LEU A 287 -9.63 4.09 -20.62
CA LEU A 287 -10.67 3.86 -21.62
C LEU A 287 -10.07 3.20 -22.86
N SER A 288 -10.90 2.37 -23.49
CA SER A 288 -10.56 1.64 -24.72
C SER A 288 -10.23 2.59 -25.87
N ASN A 289 -9.08 2.34 -26.53
CA ASN A 289 -8.61 2.89 -27.81
C ASN A 289 -9.75 3.31 -28.77
N GLN A 290 -10.12 4.59 -28.75
CA GLN A 290 -10.86 5.24 -29.82
C GLN A 290 -9.93 6.21 -30.54
N ALA A 291 -9.83 6.06 -31.87
CA ALA A 291 -9.06 6.97 -32.71
C ALA A 291 -9.82 8.29 -32.91
N LEU A 292 -9.16 9.43 -32.67
CA LEU A 292 -9.76 10.75 -32.88
C LEU A 292 -9.98 11.03 -34.36
N SER A 293 -11.13 11.60 -34.69
CA SER A 293 -11.35 12.18 -36.01
C SER A 293 -10.69 13.55 -36.11
N MET A 294 -9.74 13.70 -37.04
CA MET A 294 -9.05 14.96 -37.32
C MET A 294 -9.74 15.80 -38.40
N SER A 295 -10.91 15.39 -38.89
CA SER A 295 -11.66 16.13 -39.93
C SER A 295 -12.36 17.38 -39.40
N GLN A 296 -12.40 17.54 -38.08
CA GLN A 296 -13.00 18.64 -37.33
C GLN A 296 -12.08 18.99 -36.16
N PRO A 297 -12.27 20.13 -35.47
CA PRO A 297 -11.67 20.34 -34.16
C PRO A 297 -11.99 19.17 -33.22
N LEU A 298 -11.01 18.79 -32.41
CA LEU A 298 -11.12 17.64 -31.51
C LEU A 298 -12.29 17.82 -30.54
N ASN A 299 -13.08 16.76 -30.36
CA ASN A 299 -14.20 16.76 -29.42
C ASN A 299 -13.65 16.82 -27.99
N VAL A 300 -14.07 17.83 -27.21
CA VAL A 300 -13.58 18.04 -25.84
C VAL A 300 -13.89 16.85 -24.93
N GLY A 301 -15.04 16.20 -25.10
CA GLY A 301 -15.38 14.98 -24.35
C GLY A 301 -14.42 13.84 -24.67
N GLU A 302 -14.17 13.56 -25.95
CA GLU A 302 -13.21 12.52 -26.37
C GLU A 302 -11.78 12.82 -25.90
N LEU A 303 -11.36 14.09 -25.94
CA LEU A 303 -10.07 14.52 -25.43
C LEU A 303 -9.91 14.25 -23.94
N LYS A 304 -10.92 14.58 -23.13
CA LYS A 304 -10.90 14.31 -21.68
C LYS A 304 -10.74 12.83 -21.39
N LEU A 305 -11.49 11.98 -22.11
CA LEU A 305 -11.37 10.52 -21.98
C LEU A 305 -9.96 10.02 -22.34
N GLN A 306 -9.28 10.64 -23.30
CA GLN A 306 -7.90 10.31 -23.63
C GLN A 306 -6.88 10.83 -22.62
N LEU A 307 -7.12 12.00 -22.02
CA LEU A 307 -6.28 12.54 -20.95
C LEU A 307 -6.37 11.66 -19.70
N ASP A 308 -7.57 11.20 -19.37
CA ASP A 308 -7.80 10.17 -18.36
C ASP A 308 -7.00 8.92 -18.71
N ASP A 309 -7.21 8.30 -19.88
CA ASP A 309 -6.49 7.08 -20.26
C ASP A 309 -4.96 7.24 -20.25
N TYR A 310 -4.44 8.36 -20.75
CA TYR A 310 -3.02 8.66 -20.76
C TYR A 310 -2.42 8.70 -19.35
N LYS A 311 -3.14 9.30 -18.38
CA LYS A 311 -2.72 9.27 -16.97
C LYS A 311 -2.93 7.89 -16.35
N CYS A 312 -4.10 7.29 -16.55
CA CYS A 312 -4.58 6.10 -15.84
C CYS A 312 -3.95 4.78 -16.31
N SER A 313 -3.53 4.71 -17.58
CA SER A 313 -2.74 3.59 -18.12
C SER A 313 -1.29 3.58 -17.60
N GLY A 314 -0.91 4.60 -16.82
CA GLY A 314 0.45 4.84 -16.37
C GLY A 314 1.39 5.28 -17.49
N GLN A 315 0.89 5.59 -18.69
CA GLN A 315 1.73 6.07 -19.79
C GLN A 315 2.35 7.44 -19.44
N TYR A 316 1.54 8.36 -18.92
CA TYR A 316 2.04 9.64 -18.40
C TYR A 316 3.17 9.44 -17.39
N ASP A 317 2.98 8.56 -16.40
CA ASP A 317 3.97 8.33 -15.35
C ASP A 317 5.27 7.76 -15.91
N ARG A 318 5.19 6.87 -16.91
CA ARG A 318 6.37 6.35 -17.62
C ARG A 318 7.08 7.44 -18.41
N GLU A 319 6.36 8.28 -19.15
CA GLU A 319 6.97 9.35 -19.94
C GLU A 319 7.61 10.44 -19.06
N VAL A 320 6.99 10.77 -17.93
CA VAL A 320 7.59 11.63 -16.89
C VAL A 320 8.87 10.99 -16.37
N ASP A 321 8.83 9.70 -15.99
CA ASP A 321 9.99 9.00 -15.45
C ASP A 321 11.13 8.91 -16.47
N ASP A 322 10.85 8.55 -17.72
CA ASP A 322 11.84 8.51 -18.80
C ASP A 322 12.50 9.88 -19.01
N THR A 323 11.69 10.95 -19.00
CA THR A 323 12.19 12.33 -19.14
C THR A 323 13.12 12.69 -17.98
N LEU A 324 12.76 12.35 -16.75
CA LEU A 324 13.55 12.72 -15.57
C LEU A 324 14.72 11.78 -15.31
N ALA A 325 14.65 10.52 -15.71
CA ALA A 325 15.79 9.62 -15.76
C ALA A 325 16.85 10.14 -16.74
N ALA A 326 16.42 10.66 -17.91
CA ALA A 326 17.34 11.29 -18.86
C ALA A 326 17.96 12.59 -18.30
N ALA A 327 17.19 13.40 -17.56
CA ALA A 327 17.70 14.58 -16.87
C ALA A 327 18.72 14.19 -15.78
N GLN A 328 18.38 13.21 -14.95
CA GLN A 328 19.23 12.67 -13.89
C GLN A 328 20.55 12.15 -14.45
N ALA A 329 20.52 11.33 -15.50
CA ALA A 329 21.73 10.80 -16.14
C ALA A 329 22.65 11.91 -16.66
N TYR A 330 22.09 13.03 -17.16
CA TYR A 330 22.88 14.19 -17.55
C TYR A 330 23.47 14.91 -16.33
N VAL A 331 22.66 15.18 -15.30
CA VAL A 331 23.09 15.83 -14.06
C VAL A 331 24.22 15.05 -13.41
N ASP A 332 24.09 13.72 -13.33
CA ASP A 332 25.08 12.81 -12.77
C ASP A 332 26.44 12.91 -13.45
N LYS A 333 26.42 13.03 -14.78
CA LYS A 333 27.63 13.16 -15.58
C LYS A 333 28.22 14.56 -15.50
N ARG A 334 27.37 15.60 -15.44
CA ARG A 334 27.79 17.00 -15.62
C ARG A 334 28.18 17.69 -14.32
N ALA A 335 27.56 17.33 -13.20
CA ALA A 335 27.70 18.04 -11.93
C ALA A 335 29.16 18.19 -11.46
N SER A 336 29.98 17.14 -11.57
CA SER A 336 31.39 17.18 -11.13
C SER A 336 32.33 17.92 -12.09
N GLN A 337 31.83 18.39 -13.24
CA GLN A 337 32.63 19.02 -14.30
C GLN A 337 32.49 20.54 -14.34
N VAL A 338 31.67 21.12 -13.46
CA VAL A 338 31.41 22.55 -13.42
C VAL A 338 31.56 23.08 -11.99
N ASN A 339 31.85 24.37 -11.88
CA ASN A 339 31.85 25.05 -10.60
C ASN A 339 30.42 25.44 -10.23
N HIS A 340 30.07 25.24 -8.95
CA HIS A 340 28.75 25.58 -8.40
C HIS A 340 27.59 25.06 -9.28
N PRO A 341 27.49 23.74 -9.50
CA PRO A 341 26.41 23.17 -10.31
C PRO A 341 25.05 23.50 -9.69
N ALA A 342 24.08 23.86 -10.53
CA ALA A 342 22.71 24.07 -10.11
C ALA A 342 21.70 23.42 -11.06
N ILE A 343 20.56 23.02 -10.51
CA ILE A 343 19.35 22.72 -11.28
C ILE A 343 18.22 23.69 -10.91
N VAL A 344 17.37 23.96 -11.89
CA VAL A 344 16.14 24.74 -11.73
C VAL A 344 14.95 23.82 -11.99
N LEU A 345 14.01 23.82 -11.06
CA LEU A 345 12.78 23.03 -11.11
C LEU A 345 11.56 23.97 -11.08
N ASP A 346 10.61 23.76 -11.99
CA ASP A 346 9.25 24.24 -11.77
C ASP A 346 8.53 23.39 -10.70
N ILE A 347 7.40 23.88 -10.18
CA ILE A 347 6.59 23.19 -9.17
C ILE A 347 5.42 22.43 -9.78
N ASP A 348 4.54 23.09 -10.54
CA ASP A 348 3.19 22.57 -10.84
C ASP A 348 3.23 21.61 -12.04
N GLU A 349 2.79 20.36 -11.87
CA GLU A 349 2.99 19.27 -12.85
C GLU A 349 4.46 18.98 -13.22
N THR A 350 5.40 19.52 -12.42
CA THR A 350 6.83 19.24 -12.51
C THR A 350 7.34 18.58 -11.23
N SER A 351 7.24 19.26 -10.08
CA SER A 351 7.70 18.75 -8.79
C SER A 351 6.56 18.22 -7.93
N LEU A 352 5.39 18.87 -8.00
CA LEU A 352 4.16 18.53 -7.30
C LEU A 352 3.05 18.26 -8.31
N SER A 353 2.19 17.29 -8.03
CA SER A 353 1.10 16.95 -8.93
C SER A 353 -0.22 17.56 -8.47
N ASN A 354 -0.86 18.31 -9.35
CA ASN A 354 -2.20 18.84 -9.11
C ASN A 354 -3.30 17.92 -9.65
N TRP A 355 -2.99 16.66 -9.97
CA TRP A 355 -3.94 15.67 -10.50
C TRP A 355 -5.28 15.61 -9.74
N PRO A 356 -5.33 15.59 -8.38
CA PRO A 356 -6.60 15.61 -7.66
C PRO A 356 -7.47 16.83 -7.98
N GLN A 357 -6.86 18.00 -8.15
CA GLN A 357 -7.53 19.24 -8.50
C GLN A 357 -7.91 19.28 -9.98
N ILE A 358 -7.04 18.81 -10.88
CA ILE A 358 -7.30 18.72 -12.33
C ILE A 358 -8.57 17.91 -12.59
N ILE A 359 -8.72 16.76 -11.93
CA ILE A 359 -9.90 15.89 -12.07
C ILE A 359 -11.13 16.52 -11.40
N ALA A 360 -11.00 17.08 -10.19
CA ALA A 360 -12.12 17.76 -9.53
C ALA A 360 -12.67 18.96 -10.33
N ASN A 361 -11.84 19.56 -11.18
CA ASN A 361 -12.21 20.66 -12.06
C ASN A 361 -12.60 20.25 -13.47
N ASP A 362 -12.62 18.95 -13.78
CA ASP A 362 -12.91 18.45 -15.13
C ASP A 362 -12.03 19.15 -16.19
N TYR A 363 -10.73 19.22 -15.90
CA TYR A 363 -9.68 19.88 -16.69
C TYR A 363 -9.83 21.39 -16.88
N GLY A 364 -10.79 22.02 -16.19
CA GLY A 364 -10.99 23.46 -16.21
C GLY A 364 -9.97 24.20 -15.35
N TYR A 365 -9.48 25.34 -15.85
CA TYR A 365 -8.74 26.28 -15.01
C TYR A 365 -9.71 27.19 -14.24
N ILE A 366 -9.80 26.97 -12.93
CA ILE A 366 -10.64 27.77 -12.03
C ILE A 366 -9.70 28.55 -11.11
N PRO A 367 -9.48 29.86 -11.33
CA PRO A 367 -8.48 30.61 -10.57
C PRO A 367 -8.81 30.69 -9.06
N SER A 368 -10.08 30.94 -8.75
CA SER A 368 -10.55 31.20 -7.39
C SER A 368 -11.84 30.45 -7.08
N GLY A 369 -11.98 29.96 -5.86
CA GLY A 369 -13.14 29.22 -5.37
C GLY A 369 -12.76 28.42 -4.12
N ALA A 370 -13.73 27.84 -3.42
CA ALA A 370 -13.42 26.84 -2.40
C ALA A 370 -12.79 25.60 -3.05
N CYS A 371 -12.16 24.74 -2.24
CA CYS A 371 -11.72 23.43 -2.69
C CYS A 371 -12.17 22.38 -1.68
N ASN A 372 -13.08 21.48 -2.09
CA ASN A 372 -13.55 20.36 -1.27
C ASN A 372 -13.31 19.00 -1.94
N LEU A 373 -12.56 18.96 -3.05
CA LEU A 373 -12.24 17.78 -3.90
C LEU A 373 -13.42 17.01 -4.49
N ALA A 374 -14.64 17.17 -3.96
CA ALA A 374 -15.88 16.61 -4.48
C ALA A 374 -16.60 17.53 -5.49
N GLY A 375 -16.07 18.74 -5.73
CA GLY A 375 -16.59 19.73 -6.67
C GLY A 375 -15.50 20.69 -7.14
N PRO A 376 -15.86 21.77 -7.85
CA PRO A 376 -14.90 22.71 -8.43
C PRO A 376 -13.94 23.26 -7.37
N CYS A 377 -12.65 22.93 -7.52
CA CYS A 377 -11.55 23.26 -6.65
C CYS A 377 -10.70 24.38 -7.26
N GLY A 378 -10.84 25.60 -6.75
CA GLY A 378 -10.05 26.74 -7.24
C GLY A 378 -8.53 26.54 -7.05
N GLU A 379 -7.73 26.92 -8.04
CA GLU A 379 -6.25 26.82 -8.04
C GLU A 379 -5.64 27.43 -6.79
N THR A 380 -5.96 28.69 -6.47
CA THR A 380 -5.42 29.33 -5.27
C THR A 380 -5.81 28.58 -3.99
N ALA A 381 -7.02 28.03 -3.89
CA ALA A 381 -7.43 27.26 -2.71
C ALA A 381 -6.73 25.90 -2.62
N TRP A 382 -6.48 25.25 -3.77
CA TRP A 382 -5.69 24.03 -3.84
C TRP A 382 -4.23 24.26 -3.44
N GLU A 383 -3.60 25.32 -3.94
CA GLU A 383 -2.24 25.69 -3.56
C GLU A 383 -2.13 25.99 -2.06
N LEU A 384 -3.09 26.74 -1.51
CA LEU A 384 -3.19 27.04 -0.09
C LEU A 384 -3.46 25.80 0.78
N SER A 385 -4.07 24.76 0.20
CA SER A 385 -4.34 23.51 0.91
C SER A 385 -3.06 22.75 1.28
N ALA A 386 -1.96 22.97 0.53
CA ALA A 386 -0.67 22.32 0.71
C ALA A 386 -0.76 20.78 0.72
N GLN A 387 -1.58 20.21 -0.17
CA GLN A 387 -1.85 18.77 -0.25
C GLN A 387 -1.39 18.12 -1.56
N ALA A 388 -0.77 18.88 -2.48
CA ALA A 388 -0.32 18.33 -3.76
C ALA A 388 0.86 17.35 -3.53
N PRO A 389 0.74 16.05 -3.90
CA PRO A 389 1.81 15.07 -3.70
C PRO A 389 3.00 15.34 -4.64
N ALA A 390 4.18 14.81 -4.29
CA ALA A 390 5.34 14.88 -5.19
C ALA A 390 5.15 14.01 -6.45
N LEU A 391 5.68 14.48 -7.58
CA LEU A 391 6.03 13.57 -8.67
C LEU A 391 7.28 12.80 -8.25
N ALA A 392 7.14 11.48 -8.04
CA ALA A 392 8.21 10.65 -7.51
C ALA A 392 9.52 10.72 -8.32
N PRO A 393 9.52 10.73 -9.67
CA PRO A 393 10.75 10.91 -10.46
C PRO A 393 11.46 12.23 -10.17
N THR A 394 10.72 13.32 -9.95
CA THR A 394 11.30 14.64 -9.68
C THR A 394 11.91 14.71 -8.29
N LEU A 395 11.26 14.07 -7.31
CA LEU A 395 11.78 13.96 -5.96
C LEU A 395 13.07 13.11 -5.92
N ARG A 396 13.15 12.04 -6.71
CA ARG A 396 14.41 11.28 -6.88
C ARG A 396 15.51 12.18 -7.45
N LEU A 397 15.22 12.88 -8.56
CA LEU A 397 16.17 13.80 -9.19
C LEU A 397 16.68 14.87 -8.21
N PHE A 398 15.76 15.47 -7.45
CA PHE A 398 16.08 16.43 -6.42
C PHE A 398 17.04 15.86 -5.37
N ASN A 399 16.73 14.69 -4.81
CA ASN A 399 17.52 14.10 -3.73
C ASN A 399 18.90 13.65 -4.22
N GLU A 400 19.00 13.09 -5.42
CA GLU A 400 20.26 12.66 -6.01
C GLU A 400 21.15 13.86 -6.38
N ALA A 401 20.58 14.91 -6.98
CA ALA A 401 21.29 16.15 -7.27
C ALA A 401 21.84 16.79 -5.98
N LYS A 402 21.00 16.89 -4.94
CA LYS A 402 21.38 17.43 -3.62
C LYS A 402 22.52 16.62 -3.00
N ALA A 403 22.45 15.30 -3.05
CA ALA A 403 23.50 14.41 -2.53
C ALA A 403 24.85 14.62 -3.22
N LYS A 404 24.84 15.10 -4.47
CA LYS A 404 26.05 15.44 -5.25
C LYS A 404 26.51 16.89 -5.07
N GLY A 405 25.92 17.63 -4.13
CA GLY A 405 26.25 19.04 -3.88
C GLY A 405 25.74 20.01 -4.96
N VAL A 406 24.82 19.56 -5.83
CA VAL A 406 24.15 20.43 -6.80
C VAL A 406 23.14 21.30 -6.06
N LYS A 407 23.18 22.61 -6.31
CA LYS A 407 22.21 23.56 -5.74
C LYS A 407 20.89 23.49 -6.49
N ILE A 408 19.79 23.56 -5.77
CA ILE A 408 18.46 23.35 -6.34
C ILE A 408 17.61 24.58 -6.12
N PHE A 409 17.08 25.14 -7.19
CA PHE A 409 16.22 26.32 -7.17
C PHE A 409 14.83 25.94 -7.65
N PHE A 410 13.81 26.35 -6.92
CA PHE A 410 12.43 26.30 -7.41
C PHE A 410 12.05 27.64 -8.04
N VAL A 411 11.49 27.62 -9.25
CA VAL A 411 10.99 28.81 -9.95
C VAL A 411 9.56 28.57 -10.42
N THR A 412 8.59 29.14 -9.71
CA THR A 412 7.15 28.88 -9.91
C THR A 412 6.37 30.12 -10.34
N SER A 413 5.29 29.94 -11.11
CA SER A 413 4.34 30.99 -11.46
C SER A 413 3.37 31.38 -10.35
N ARG A 414 3.32 30.60 -9.25
CA ARG A 414 2.53 30.94 -8.05
C ARG A 414 2.87 32.33 -7.55
N ARG A 415 1.86 33.04 -7.04
CA ARG A 415 2.02 34.45 -6.63
C ARG A 415 2.72 34.55 -5.27
N GLU A 416 3.70 35.46 -5.19
CA GLU A 416 4.42 35.83 -3.97
C GLU A 416 3.50 36.60 -3.02
N THR A 417 2.66 35.86 -2.28
CA THR A 417 1.90 36.38 -1.14
C THR A 417 2.32 35.62 0.11
N PRO A 418 2.24 36.22 1.32
CA PRO A 418 2.64 35.52 2.54
C PRO A 418 1.96 34.16 2.72
N ALA A 419 0.66 34.05 2.37
CA ALA A 419 -0.10 32.81 2.51
C ALA A 419 0.31 31.73 1.50
N LEU A 420 0.47 32.09 0.22
CA LEU A 420 0.89 31.12 -0.80
C LEU A 420 2.34 30.69 -0.65
N ARG A 421 3.20 31.59 -0.18
CA ARG A 421 4.60 31.31 0.18
C ARG A 421 4.65 30.21 1.25
N ASP A 422 3.99 30.45 2.37
CA ASP A 422 3.93 29.49 3.49
C ASP A 422 3.34 28.15 3.05
N ALA A 423 2.21 28.17 2.33
CA ALA A 423 1.58 26.96 1.83
C ALA A 423 2.46 26.18 0.84
N THR A 424 3.16 26.86 -0.07
CA THR A 424 4.04 26.23 -1.05
C THR A 424 5.24 25.56 -0.38
N GLU A 425 5.89 26.25 0.56
CA GLU A 425 7.02 25.67 1.30
C GLU A 425 6.58 24.50 2.19
N LYS A 426 5.42 24.64 2.87
CA LYS A 426 4.82 23.55 3.64
C LYS A 426 4.54 22.33 2.75
N ASN A 427 3.98 22.55 1.57
CA ASN A 427 3.66 21.46 0.64
C ASN A 427 4.92 20.77 0.13
N LEU A 428 5.92 21.52 -0.31
CA LEU A 428 7.21 20.98 -0.75
C LEU A 428 7.84 20.10 0.34
N ARG A 429 7.87 20.58 1.59
CA ARG A 429 8.39 19.81 2.75
C ARG A 429 7.58 18.56 3.03
N ALA A 430 6.24 18.66 3.03
CA ALA A 430 5.36 17.52 3.24
C ALA A 430 5.51 16.47 2.13
N ALA A 431 5.79 16.91 0.91
CA ALA A 431 6.04 16.07 -0.25
C ALA A 431 7.48 15.50 -0.30
N GLY A 432 8.33 15.82 0.68
CA GLY A 432 9.68 15.26 0.82
C GLY A 432 10.81 16.12 0.25
N TYR A 433 10.52 17.28 -0.31
CA TYR A 433 11.54 18.23 -0.73
C TYR A 433 12.05 19.01 0.48
N ASP A 434 13.34 18.92 0.77
CA ASP A 434 14.00 19.71 1.82
C ASP A 434 15.43 20.07 1.42
N GLY A 435 15.91 21.22 1.89
CA GLY A 435 17.26 21.72 1.61
C GLY A 435 17.45 22.28 0.20
N TRP A 436 16.39 22.85 -0.41
CA TRP A 436 16.54 23.66 -1.61
C TRP A 436 17.24 24.99 -1.30
N GLU A 437 17.90 25.59 -2.29
CA GLU A 437 18.68 26.82 -2.13
C GLU A 437 17.76 28.05 -2.06
N THR A 438 16.82 28.18 -2.99
CA THR A 438 15.85 29.28 -2.99
C THR A 438 14.57 28.89 -3.71
N LEU A 439 13.42 29.35 -3.16
CA LEU A 439 12.12 29.31 -3.83
C LEU A 439 11.79 30.71 -4.37
N LEU A 440 11.79 30.85 -5.69
CA LEU A 440 11.50 32.09 -6.40
C LEU A 440 10.06 32.05 -6.94
N MET A 441 9.17 32.88 -6.36
CA MET A 441 7.77 32.97 -6.77
C MET A 441 7.50 34.25 -7.56
N ARG A 442 6.44 34.21 -8.37
CA ARG A 442 6.08 35.32 -9.25
C ARG A 442 5.54 36.50 -8.43
N PRO A 443 6.04 37.73 -8.62
CA PRO A 443 5.49 38.89 -7.93
C PRO A 443 3.98 39.07 -8.16
N VAL A 444 3.26 39.62 -7.18
CA VAL A 444 1.82 39.92 -7.31
C VAL A 444 1.57 40.92 -8.45
N SER A 445 2.42 41.94 -8.57
CA SER A 445 2.36 42.92 -9.65
C SER A 445 3.07 42.41 -10.91
N ASN A 446 2.40 42.54 -12.06
CA ASN A 446 2.99 42.25 -13.38
C ASN A 446 3.82 43.43 -13.95
N ALA A 447 4.00 44.53 -13.20
CA ALA A 447 4.68 45.72 -13.72
C ALA A 447 6.14 45.47 -14.15
N ARG A 448 6.83 44.56 -13.44
CA ARG A 448 8.23 44.21 -13.73
C ARG A 448 8.37 43.12 -14.79
N TYR A 449 7.40 42.19 -14.86
CA TYR A 449 7.45 41.03 -15.73
C TYR A 449 6.09 40.86 -16.43
N PRO A 450 5.99 41.12 -17.74
CA PRO A 450 4.69 41.18 -18.43
C PRO A 450 4.02 39.80 -18.54
N ASN A 451 4.77 38.71 -18.51
CA ASN A 451 4.26 37.34 -18.59
C ASN A 451 5.12 36.37 -17.75
N VAL A 452 4.67 35.11 -17.65
CA VAL A 452 5.36 34.07 -16.87
C VAL A 452 6.76 33.79 -17.42
N GLN A 453 6.90 33.66 -18.74
CA GLN A 453 8.19 33.39 -19.38
C GLN A 453 9.23 34.47 -19.06
N ALA A 454 8.87 35.75 -19.12
CA ALA A 454 9.76 36.87 -18.81
C ALA A 454 10.24 36.80 -17.35
N PHE A 455 9.35 36.47 -16.41
CA PHE A 455 9.70 36.25 -15.01
C PHE A 455 10.67 35.07 -14.85
N LYS A 456 10.33 33.89 -15.37
CA LYS A 456 11.15 32.67 -15.20
C LYS A 456 12.52 32.80 -15.86
N THR A 457 12.58 33.46 -17.02
CA THR A 457 13.84 33.81 -17.70
C THR A 457 14.71 34.71 -16.83
N ALA A 458 14.14 35.76 -16.23
CA ALA A 458 14.88 36.67 -15.36
C ALA A 458 15.38 35.98 -14.08
N MET A 459 14.64 35.01 -13.54
CA MET A 459 15.10 34.22 -12.39
C MET A 459 16.29 33.33 -12.75
N ARG A 460 16.27 32.68 -13.91
CA ARG A 460 17.43 31.92 -14.40
C ARG A 460 18.62 32.82 -14.71
N ASP A 461 18.38 34.00 -15.30
CA ASP A 461 19.42 35.01 -15.49
C ASP A 461 20.05 35.45 -14.15
N ASP A 462 19.28 35.51 -13.07
CA ASP A 462 19.86 35.84 -11.77
C ASP A 462 20.69 34.69 -11.19
N ILE A 463 20.17 33.46 -11.25
CA ILE A 463 20.87 32.26 -10.76
C ILE A 463 22.19 32.04 -11.51
N HIS A 464 22.19 32.16 -12.84
CA HIS A 464 23.36 31.83 -13.67
C HIS A 464 24.57 32.75 -13.44
N LYS A 465 24.37 33.91 -12.80
CA LYS A 465 25.45 34.83 -12.43
C LYS A 465 26.37 34.24 -11.36
N THR A 466 25.87 33.30 -10.56
CA THR A 466 26.62 32.66 -9.46
C THR A 466 26.81 31.16 -9.69
N PHE A 467 25.83 30.49 -10.31
CA PHE A 467 25.81 29.04 -10.48
C PHE A 467 25.85 28.63 -11.95
N THR A 468 26.40 27.46 -12.23
CA THR A 468 26.26 26.84 -13.56
C THR A 468 24.95 26.05 -13.59
N ILE A 469 23.91 26.56 -14.25
CA ILE A 469 22.62 25.86 -14.37
C ILE A 469 22.77 24.71 -15.39
N ILE A 470 23.04 23.51 -14.89
CA ILE A 470 23.27 22.32 -15.73
C ILE A 470 21.96 21.72 -16.24
N ALA A 471 20.87 21.87 -15.50
CA ALA A 471 19.55 21.40 -15.94
C ALA A 471 18.42 22.34 -15.49
N ASN A 472 17.48 22.57 -16.39
CA ASN A 472 16.24 23.29 -16.11
C ASN A 472 15.05 22.42 -16.56
N ILE A 473 14.17 22.10 -15.61
CA ILE A 473 13.09 21.13 -15.80
C ILE A 473 11.75 21.82 -15.50
N GLY A 474 10.79 21.63 -16.40
CA GLY A 474 9.46 22.22 -16.27
C GLY A 474 8.44 21.56 -17.20
N ASP A 475 7.16 21.79 -16.92
CA ASP A 475 6.00 21.22 -17.59
C ASP A 475 5.35 22.21 -18.57
N GLN A 476 5.79 23.47 -18.60
CA GLN A 476 5.36 24.48 -19.55
C GLN A 476 6.53 24.96 -20.41
N ARG A 477 6.23 25.47 -21.60
CA ARG A 477 7.26 26.04 -22.47
C ARG A 477 7.87 27.31 -21.86
N SER A 478 7.07 28.08 -21.14
CA SER A 478 7.48 29.27 -20.38
C SER A 478 8.52 28.96 -19.29
N ASP A 479 8.61 27.70 -18.85
CA ASP A 479 9.64 27.25 -17.91
C ASP A 479 10.98 27.06 -18.56
N LEU A 480 11.05 26.86 -19.88
CA LEU A 480 12.26 26.40 -20.55
C LEU A 480 12.85 27.46 -21.48
N ASP A 481 11.99 28.29 -22.08
CA ASP A 481 12.42 29.33 -23.01
C ASP A 481 13.17 30.47 -22.30
N GLY A 482 14.00 31.19 -23.06
CA GLY A 482 14.78 32.33 -22.57
C GLY A 482 16.22 32.01 -22.15
N GLY A 483 16.63 30.74 -22.11
CA GLY A 483 18.03 30.33 -21.99
C GLY A 483 18.56 30.22 -20.55
N PHE A 484 19.87 30.46 -20.39
CA PHE A 484 20.67 30.42 -19.15
C PHE A 484 20.89 29.05 -18.49
N ALA A 485 20.30 27.98 -19.02
CA ALA A 485 20.61 26.60 -18.65
C ALA A 485 21.34 25.89 -19.79
N GLU A 486 22.28 25.00 -19.46
CA GLU A 486 22.99 24.19 -20.47
C GLU A 486 22.03 23.25 -21.20
N ARG A 487 21.05 22.70 -20.48
CA ARG A 487 20.03 21.80 -21.02
C ARG A 487 18.69 21.99 -20.34
N THR A 488 17.64 21.71 -21.11
CA THR A 488 16.25 21.79 -20.68
C THR A 488 15.53 20.46 -20.89
N TRP A 489 14.64 20.12 -19.97
CA TRP A 489 13.76 18.95 -20.09
C TRP A 489 12.31 19.38 -19.89
N LYS A 490 11.49 19.02 -20.87
CA LYS A 490 10.05 19.29 -20.87
C LYS A 490 9.32 18.06 -20.34
N VAL A 491 8.82 18.15 -19.12
CA VAL A 491 7.94 17.12 -18.55
C VAL A 491 6.60 17.18 -19.32
N PRO A 492 5.98 16.05 -19.68
CA PRO A 492 4.65 16.05 -20.27
C PRO A 492 3.65 16.78 -19.37
N ASN A 493 2.84 17.66 -19.95
CA ASN A 493 1.62 18.17 -19.29
C ASN A 493 0.60 18.50 -20.38
N PRO A 494 -0.26 17.53 -20.74
CA PRO A 494 -1.36 17.76 -21.66
C PRO A 494 -2.64 18.23 -20.95
N PHE A 495 -2.62 18.35 -19.61
CA PHE A 495 -3.82 18.58 -18.81
C PHE A 495 -4.24 20.05 -18.76
N TYR A 496 -3.27 20.96 -18.85
CA TYR A 496 -3.52 22.39 -18.93
C TYR A 496 -2.38 23.12 -19.64
N PHE A 497 -2.66 24.35 -20.06
CA PHE A 497 -1.68 25.25 -20.66
C PHE A 497 -1.74 26.62 -19.99
N ILE A 498 -0.58 27.16 -19.65
CA ILE A 498 -0.44 28.52 -19.15
C ILE A 498 0.10 29.40 -20.30
N PRO A 499 -0.71 30.34 -20.82
CA PRO A 499 -0.33 31.18 -21.95
C PRO A 499 0.76 32.23 -21.67
#